data_AF-A0A5N6T6B4-F1
#
_entry.id   AF-A0A5N6T6B4-F1
#
_cell.length_a   1.000
_cell.length_b   1.000
_cell.length_c   1.000
_cell.angle_alpha   90.00
_cell.angle_beta   90.00
_cell.angle_gamma   90.00
#
_symmetry.space_group_name_H-M   'P 1'
#
loop_
_entity.id
_entity.type
_entity.pdbx_description
1 polymer ?
#
loop_
_entity_poly.entity_id
_entity_poly.type
_entity_poly.pdbx_seq_one_letter_code
_entity_poly.pdbx_strand_id
1 'polypeptide(L)'
;MQATQLVAFWKYWMYWLNPVTYLVGSILTFTIFDVNIVCSGEELAVFDPPANMTCSDYLAAFLRETGANLVNPDDSADCRACQYTKGSDYLRTINLNDWYYGWRAAAIIVLFVLSSFSLLYVFMNLKTKTSKRAE
;
A
#
# COMPACT_ATOMS: atom_id res chain seq x y z
N MET A 1 -3.21 0.66 -4.41
CA MET A 1 -2.13 0.41 -5.40
C MET A 1 -2.50 1.00 -6.74
N GLN A 2 -1.60 1.77 -7.34
CA GLN A 2 -1.87 2.58 -8.51
C GLN A 2 -2.01 1.71 -9.78
N ALA A 3 -3.24 1.27 -10.07
CA ALA A 3 -3.61 0.47 -11.25
C ALA A 3 -3.69 1.30 -12.55
N THR A 4 -2.89 2.36 -12.67
CA THR A 4 -3.00 3.34 -13.77
C THR A 4 -2.45 2.80 -15.09
N GLN A 5 -1.56 1.79 -15.04
CA GLN A 5 -0.97 1.16 -16.23
C GLN A 5 -1.78 -0.02 -16.78
N LEU A 6 -2.92 -0.37 -16.17
CA LEU A 6 -3.76 -1.49 -16.63
C LEU A 6 -4.80 -1.03 -17.67
N VAL A 7 -5.07 -1.91 -18.65
CA VAL A 7 -6.17 -1.73 -19.62
C VAL A 7 -7.50 -1.52 -18.87
N ALA A 8 -8.36 -0.64 -19.39
CA ALA A 8 -9.57 -0.16 -18.71
C ALA A 8 -10.44 -1.28 -18.09
N PHE A 9 -10.62 -2.40 -18.80
CA PHE A 9 -11.35 -3.55 -18.27
C PHE A 9 -10.78 -4.06 -16.94
N TRP A 10 -9.47 -4.27 -16.86
CA TRP A 10 -8.81 -4.79 -15.67
C TRP A 10 -8.83 -3.79 -14.51
N LYS A 11 -8.66 -2.50 -14.83
CA LYS A 11 -8.71 -1.41 -13.85
C LYS A 11 -10.07 -1.26 -13.19
N TYR A 12 -11.16 -1.30 -13.97
CA TYR A 12 -12.50 -1.02 -13.45
C TYR A 12 -13.24 -2.26 -12.93
N TRP A 13 -12.94 -3.46 -13.45
CA TRP A 13 -13.65 -4.67 -13.07
C TRP A 13 -12.79 -5.62 -12.23
N MET A 14 -11.65 -6.06 -12.77
CA MET A 14 -10.85 -7.11 -12.12
C MET A 14 -10.13 -6.63 -10.85
N TYR A 15 -9.73 -5.35 -10.78
CA TYR A 15 -9.09 -4.80 -9.58
C TYR A 15 -9.94 -5.00 -8.32
N TRP A 16 -11.25 -4.76 -8.44
CA TRP A 16 -12.21 -4.87 -7.32
C TRP A 16 -12.66 -6.31 -7.05
N LEU A 17 -12.58 -7.20 -8.04
CA LEU A 17 -12.91 -8.61 -7.92
C LEU A 17 -11.74 -9.48 -7.43
N ASN A 18 -10.51 -8.96 -7.43
CA ASN A 18 -9.33 -9.70 -7.02
C ASN A 18 -9.15 -9.67 -5.49
N PRO A 19 -9.31 -10.81 -4.77
CA PRO A 19 -9.13 -10.86 -3.31
C PRO A 19 -7.70 -10.55 -2.88
N VAL A 20 -6.70 -10.78 -3.74
CA VAL A 20 -5.28 -10.52 -3.45
C VAL A 20 -5.03 -9.04 -3.23
N THR A 21 -5.72 -8.16 -3.95
CA THR A 21 -5.62 -6.70 -3.78
C THR A 21 -5.97 -6.29 -2.35
N TYR A 22 -7.06 -6.84 -1.80
CA TYR A 22 -7.47 -6.56 -0.42
C TYR A 22 -6.54 -7.24 0.59
N LEU A 23 -6.07 -8.45 0.29
CA LEU A 23 -5.12 -9.15 1.16
C LEU A 23 -3.83 -8.34 1.34
N VAL A 24 -3.17 -7.96 0.26
CA VAL A 24 -1.93 -7.18 0.35
C VAL A 24 -2.20 -5.82 0.98
N GLY A 25 -3.33 -5.17 0.65
CA GLY A 25 -3.74 -3.92 1.31
C GLY A 25 -3.85 -4.05 2.83
N SER A 26 -4.51 -5.10 3.32
CA SER A 26 -4.66 -5.36 4.76
C SER A 26 -3.34 -5.68 5.45
N ILE A 27 -2.50 -6.53 4.83
CA ILE A 27 -1.18 -6.89 5.37
C ILE A 27 -0.30 -5.65 5.48
N LEU A 28 -0.22 -4.84 4.42
CA LEU A 28 0.58 -3.61 4.42
C LEU A 28 0.07 -2.64 5.48
N THR A 29 -1.24 -2.39 5.57
CA THR A 29 -1.77 -1.49 6.61
C THR A 29 -1.41 -2.00 8.00
N PHE A 30 -1.61 -3.27 8.32
CA PHE A 30 -1.35 -3.77 9.68
C PHE A 30 0.14 -3.89 10.04
N THR A 31 1.01 -4.07 9.05
CA THR A 31 2.45 -4.30 9.30
C THR A 31 3.27 -3.01 9.34
N ILE A 32 2.97 -2.04 8.47
CA ILE A 32 3.86 -0.87 8.28
C ILE A 32 3.24 0.47 8.67
N PHE A 33 1.94 0.56 9.01
CA PHE A 33 1.30 1.87 9.23
C PHE A 33 1.91 2.69 10.37
N ASP A 34 2.32 2.07 11.47
CA ASP A 34 2.91 2.78 12.64
C ASP A 34 4.44 2.58 12.76
N VAL A 35 5.07 2.07 11.70
CA VAL A 35 6.53 1.85 11.68
C VAL A 35 7.25 3.14 11.33
N ASN A 36 8.21 3.54 12.17
CA ASN A 36 9.12 4.64 11.86
C ASN A 36 10.20 4.14 10.89
N ILE A 37 10.37 4.86 9.78
CA ILE A 37 11.33 4.51 8.73
C ILE A 37 12.64 5.23 9.05
N VAL A 38 13.73 4.47 9.12
CA VAL A 38 15.10 5.00 9.17
C VAL A 38 15.75 4.66 7.84
N CYS A 39 15.87 5.67 6.97
CA CYS A 39 16.48 5.47 5.65
C CYS A 39 17.92 4.97 5.79
N SER A 40 18.26 3.95 5.01
CA SER A 40 19.64 3.49 4.82
C SER A 40 20.36 4.38 3.80
N GLY A 41 21.69 4.26 3.72
CA GLY A 41 22.50 5.07 2.80
C GLY A 41 22.07 4.99 1.33
N GLU A 42 21.48 3.85 0.91
CA GLU A 42 21.03 3.61 -0.47
C GLU A 42 19.64 4.21 -0.78
N GLU A 43 18.83 4.48 0.25
CA GLU A 43 17.48 5.05 0.10
C GLU A 43 17.47 6.58 0.23
N LEU A 44 18.62 7.17 0.56
CA LEU A 44 18.78 8.62 0.61
C LEU A 44 18.84 9.16 -0.82
N ALA A 45 17.96 10.10 -1.13
CA ALA A 45 18.10 10.91 -2.33
C ALA A 45 19.29 11.85 -2.12
N VAL A 46 20.37 11.62 -2.89
CA VAL A 46 21.57 12.45 -2.90
C VAL A 46 21.49 13.41 -4.07
N PHE A 47 21.63 14.71 -3.80
CA PHE A 47 21.65 15.73 -4.84
C PHE A 47 22.37 16.99 -4.36
N ASP A 48 22.78 17.84 -5.31
CA ASP A 48 23.41 19.13 -5.01
C ASP A 48 22.43 20.29 -5.21
N PRO A 49 22.31 21.21 -4.25
CA PRO A 49 21.45 22.38 -4.36
C PRO A 49 22.08 23.42 -5.31
N PRO A 50 21.30 24.38 -5.83
CA PRO A 50 21.83 25.49 -6.62
C PRO A 50 22.87 26.30 -5.84
N ALA A 51 23.81 26.94 -6.55
CA ALA A 51 24.87 27.75 -5.93
C ALA A 51 24.29 28.80 -4.97
N ASN A 52 24.87 28.89 -3.76
CA ASN A 52 24.49 29.76 -2.65
C ASN A 52 23.17 29.43 -1.91
N MET A 53 22.65 28.20 -2.02
CA MET A 53 21.53 27.71 -1.19
C MET A 53 21.96 26.54 -0.30
N THR A 54 21.41 26.46 0.91
CA THR A 54 21.56 25.27 1.77
C THR A 54 20.58 24.18 1.34
N CYS A 55 20.86 22.93 1.71
CA CYS A 55 19.94 21.81 1.50
C CYS A 55 18.55 22.11 2.10
N SER A 56 18.53 22.73 3.30
CA SER A 56 17.30 23.09 4.00
C SER A 56 16.48 24.15 3.25
N ASP A 57 17.13 25.18 2.69
CA ASP A 57 16.46 26.26 1.96
C ASP A 57 15.82 25.76 0.66
N TYR A 58 16.54 24.91 -0.07
CA TYR A 58 16.06 24.35 -1.33
C TYR A 58 14.87 23.39 -1.12
N LEU A 59 14.95 22.53 -0.10
CA LEU A 59 13.90 21.57 0.22
C LEU A 59 12.79 22.12 1.13
N ALA A 60 12.87 23.36 1.60
CA ALA A 60 11.90 23.91 2.56
C ALA A 60 10.44 23.73 2.15
N ALA A 61 10.12 23.95 0.86
CA ALA A 61 8.78 23.72 0.32
C ALA A 61 8.42 22.23 0.29
N PHE A 62 9.36 21.38 -0.14
CA PHE A 62 9.17 19.93 -0.23
C PHE A 62 8.99 19.28 1.15
N LEU A 63 9.78 19.69 2.14
CA LEU A 63 9.68 19.24 3.53
C LEU A 63 8.31 19.56 4.14
N ARG A 64 7.75 20.74 3.83
CA ARG A 64 6.43 21.15 4.32
C ARG A 64 5.29 20.33 3.72
N GLU A 65 5.41 19.94 2.46
CA GLU A 65 4.36 19.16 1.77
C GLU A 65 4.47 17.66 2.05
N THR A 66 5.69 17.11 2.11
CA THR A 66 5.91 15.66 2.17
C THR A 66 6.25 15.14 3.56
N GLY A 67 6.71 16.01 4.48
CA GLY A 67 7.20 15.58 5.79
C GLY A 67 8.47 14.74 5.71
N ALA A 68 9.21 14.82 4.60
CA ALA A 68 10.52 14.20 4.41
C ALA A 68 11.50 14.65 5.51
N ASN A 69 12.56 13.86 5.73
CA ASN A 69 13.60 14.20 6.71
C ASN A 69 14.93 14.45 6.02
N LEU A 70 15.64 15.52 6.41
CA LEU A 70 17.00 15.77 5.98
C LEU A 70 18.00 15.28 7.02
N VAL A 71 19.07 14.65 6.55
CA VAL A 71 20.18 14.23 7.40
C VAL A 71 21.20 15.36 7.58
N ASN A 72 21.43 16.19 6.56
CA ASN A 72 22.37 17.31 6.55
C ASN A 72 21.70 18.62 6.09
N PRO A 73 20.98 19.32 7.00
CA PRO A 73 20.27 20.55 6.65
C PRO A 73 21.19 21.74 6.30
N ASP A 74 22.39 21.79 6.89
CA ASP A 74 23.30 22.94 6.80
C ASP A 74 24.31 22.87 5.64
N ASP A 75 24.42 21.71 4.98
CA ASP A 75 25.36 21.52 3.88
C ASP A 75 24.88 22.22 2.59
N SER A 76 25.84 22.53 1.71
CA SER A 76 25.61 23.12 0.39
C SER A 76 26.04 22.19 -0.77
N ALA A 77 26.40 20.95 -0.44
CA ALA A 77 26.75 19.87 -1.36
C ALA A 77 26.38 18.51 -0.72
N ASP A 78 26.15 17.49 -1.53
CA ASP A 78 25.78 16.13 -1.08
C ASP A 78 24.56 16.11 -0.13
N CYS A 79 23.48 16.82 -0.47
CA CYS A 79 22.25 16.82 0.33
C CYS A 79 21.64 15.42 0.37
N ARG A 80 21.34 14.92 1.57
CA ARG A 80 20.75 13.60 1.81
C ARG A 80 19.35 13.76 2.38
N ALA A 81 18.35 13.50 1.55
CA ALA A 81 16.94 13.56 1.93
C ALA A 81 16.31 12.16 1.98
N CYS A 82 15.59 11.88 3.05
CA CYS A 82 14.78 10.68 3.25
C CYS A 82 13.32 11.02 2.95
N GLN A 83 12.76 10.43 1.89
CA GLN A 83 11.42 10.78 1.41
C GLN A 83 10.30 10.39 2.38
N TYR A 84 10.49 9.33 3.17
CA TYR A 84 9.48 8.80 4.08
C TYR A 84 10.01 8.73 5.50
N THR A 85 9.26 9.27 6.46
CA THR A 85 9.60 9.20 7.89
C THR A 85 8.77 8.18 8.64
N LYS A 86 7.53 7.94 8.19
CA LYS A 86 6.65 6.88 8.69
C LYS A 86 6.12 6.01 7.56
N GLY A 87 5.87 4.74 7.85
CA GLY A 87 5.22 3.84 6.89
C GLY A 87 3.81 4.28 6.51
N SER A 88 3.12 5.07 7.35
CA SER A 88 1.87 5.75 6.96
C SER A 88 2.03 6.67 5.75
N ASP A 89 3.19 7.33 5.59
CA ASP A 89 3.43 8.25 4.48
C ASP A 89 3.62 7.50 3.17
N TYR A 90 4.28 6.33 3.23
CA TYR A 90 4.34 5.41 2.10
C TYR A 90 2.93 4.88 1.75
N LEU A 91 2.14 4.46 2.74
CA LEU A 91 0.79 3.93 2.50
C LEU A 91 -0.16 4.94 1.82
N ARG A 92 -0.03 6.23 2.14
CA ARG A 92 -0.78 7.31 1.47
C ARG A 92 -0.49 7.38 -0.03
N THR A 93 0.75 7.13 -0.46
CA THR A 93 1.09 7.13 -1.90
C THR A 93 0.35 6.03 -2.68
N ILE A 94 -0.01 4.93 -2.04
CA ILE A 94 -0.73 3.81 -2.66
C ILE A 94 -2.24 3.85 -2.38
N ASN A 95 -2.76 5.01 -1.94
CA ASN A 95 -4.17 5.28 -1.62
C ASN A 95 -4.70 4.48 -0.41
N LEU A 96 -3.83 4.19 0.56
CA LEU A 96 -4.15 3.61 1.87
C LEU A 96 -3.92 4.68 2.94
N ASN A 97 -4.89 5.59 3.07
CA ASN A 97 -4.69 6.82 3.85
C ASN A 97 -4.82 6.62 5.36
N ASP A 98 -5.64 5.65 5.79
CA ASP A 98 -5.99 5.42 7.19
C ASP A 98 -5.90 3.95 7.58
N TRP A 99 -5.67 3.71 8.87
CA TRP A 99 -5.68 2.38 9.48
C TRP A 99 -7.00 1.62 9.23
N TYR A 100 -8.12 2.34 9.17
CA TYR A 100 -9.44 1.78 8.91
C TYR A 100 -9.54 1.04 7.55
N TYR A 101 -8.74 1.44 6.55
CA TYR A 101 -8.72 0.74 5.26
C TYR A 101 -8.21 -0.70 5.40
N GLY A 102 -7.32 -0.98 6.36
CA GLY A 102 -6.85 -2.34 6.66
C GLY A 102 -8.00 -3.23 7.14
N TRP A 103 -8.84 -2.73 8.06
CA TRP A 103 -10.02 -3.45 8.55
C TRP A 103 -11.09 -3.66 7.48
N ARG A 104 -11.35 -2.65 6.64
CA ARG A 104 -12.25 -2.80 5.48
C ARG A 104 -11.77 -3.91 4.54
N ALA A 105 -10.48 -3.91 4.21
CA ALA A 105 -9.90 -4.92 3.34
C ALA A 105 -9.96 -6.33 3.97
N ALA A 106 -9.67 -6.44 5.27
CA ALA A 106 -9.78 -7.71 6.00
C ALA A 106 -11.23 -8.26 5.99
N ALA A 107 -12.23 -7.40 6.20
CA ALA A 107 -13.63 -7.81 6.16
C ALA A 107 -14.05 -8.35 4.78
N ILE A 108 -13.58 -7.73 3.69
CA ILE A 108 -13.85 -8.19 2.33
C ILE A 108 -13.26 -9.59 2.09
N ILE A 109 -12.05 -9.85 2.59
CA ILE A 109 -11.42 -11.18 2.46
C ILE A 109 -12.22 -12.24 3.21
N VAL A 110 -12.66 -11.94 4.44
CA VAL A 110 -13.50 -12.85 5.22
C VAL A 110 -14.79 -13.19 4.46
N LEU A 111 -15.43 -12.21 3.82
CA LEU A 111 -16.60 -12.45 2.97
C LEU A 111 -16.28 -13.36 1.77
N PHE A 112 -15.13 -13.17 1.11
CA PHE A 112 -14.68 -14.05 0.02
C PHE A 112 -14.43 -15.49 0.49
N VAL A 113 -13.86 -15.67 1.68
CA VAL A 113 -13.63 -16.98 2.28
C VAL A 113 -14.96 -17.67 2.59
N LEU A 114 -15.87 -16.97 3.26
CA LEU A 114 -17.19 -17.50 3.61
C LEU A 114 -18.03 -17.85 2.37
N SER A 115 -18.00 -17.02 1.32
CA SER A 115 -18.72 -17.31 0.08
C SER A 115 -18.16 -18.55 -0.63
N SER A 116 -16.83 -18.70 -0.66
CA SER A 116 -16.16 -19.86 -1.24
C SER A 116 -16.50 -21.15 -0.49
N PHE A 117 -16.45 -21.13 0.86
CA PHE A 117 -16.87 -22.27 1.68
C PHE A 117 -18.35 -22.60 1.51
N SER A 118 -19.21 -21.59 1.45
CA SER A 118 -20.65 -21.78 1.23
C SER A 118 -20.92 -22.44 -0.13
N LEU A 119 -20.21 -22.02 -1.18
CA LEU A 119 -20.37 -22.56 -2.52
C LEU A 119 -19.89 -24.03 -2.60
N LEU A 120 -18.76 -24.34 -1.97
CA LEU A 120 -18.27 -25.73 -1.83
C LEU A 120 -19.28 -26.60 -1.08
N TYR A 121 -19.80 -26.11 0.05
CA TYR A 121 -20.79 -26.81 0.84
C TYR A 121 -22.06 -27.10 0.02
N VAL A 122 -22.58 -26.11 -0.71
CA VAL A 122 -23.74 -26.29 -1.60
C VAL A 122 -23.44 -27.32 -2.69
N PHE A 123 -22.28 -27.25 -3.34
CA PHE A 123 -21.89 -28.22 -4.38
C PHE A 123 -21.80 -29.65 -3.86
N MET A 124 -21.19 -29.85 -2.68
CA MET A 124 -21.09 -31.17 -2.05
C MET A 124 -22.48 -31.74 -1.70
N ASN A 125 -23.39 -30.89 -1.20
CA ASN A 125 -24.76 -31.28 -0.88
C ASN A 125 -25.61 -31.57 -2.14
N LEU A 126 -25.41 -30.83 -3.22
CA LEU A 126 -26.08 -31.11 -4.50
C LEU A 126 -25.62 -32.44 -5.08
N LYS A 127 -24.30 -32.69 -5.12
CA LYS A 127 -23.74 -33.96 -5.63
C LYS A 127 -24.20 -35.17 -4.82
N THR A 128 -24.21 -35.07 -3.49
CA THR A 128 -24.68 -36.16 -2.62
C THR A 128 -26.17 -36.44 -2.79
N LYS A 129 -27.02 -35.42 -3.02
CA LYS A 129 -28.44 -35.62 -3.32
C LYS A 129 -28.68 -36.25 -4.69
N THR A 130 -27.90 -35.89 -5.71
CA THR A 130 -28.01 -36.49 -7.05
C THR A 130 -27.55 -37.95 -7.04
N SER A 131 -26.49 -38.29 -6.30
CA SER A 131 -26.04 -39.69 -6.16
C SER A 131 -27.08 -40.58 -5.51
N LYS A 132 -27.84 -40.07 -4.52
CA LYS A 132 -28.91 -40.83 -3.84
C LYS A 132 -30.19 -40.98 -4.65
N ARG A 133 -30.33 -40.29 -5.79
CA ARG A 133 -31.49 -40.41 -6.70
C ARG A 133 -31.22 -41.34 -7.89
N ALA A 134 -30.01 -41.88 -8.01
CA ALA A 134 -29.59 -42.70 -9.14
C ALA A 134 -29.62 -44.22 -8.86
N GLU A 135 -29.88 -44.63 -7.62
CA GLU A 135 -30.30 -45.98 -7.23
C GLU A 135 -31.83 -46.02 -7.08
#